data_AF-A0A920E4W7-F1
#
_entry.id   AF-A0A920E4W7-F1
#
_cell.length_a   1.000
_cell.length_b   1.000
_cell.length_c   1.000
_cell.angle_alpha   90.00
_cell.angle_beta   90.00
_cell.angle_gamma   90.00
#
_symmetry.space_group_name_H-M   'P 1'
#
loop_
_entity.id
_entity.type
_entity.pdbx_description
1 polymer ?
#
loop_
_entity_poly.entity_id
_entity_poly.type
_entity_poly.pdbx_seq_one_letter_code
_entity_poly.pdbx_strand_id
1 'polypeptide(L)'
;MSLRKNFDSFTPQQKLRDAEEEYVQAVYRLRSAEEAYEQNVCDLKREMDFLFRKVEHYRHCLYAGKPLEEYLEYSAASAEARCPKPSWV
;
A
#
# COMPACT_ATOMS: atom_id res chain seq x y z
N MET A 1 -23.37 -18.35 -30.84
CA MET A 1 -22.61 -17.10 -30.54
C MET A 1 -23.02 -16.59 -29.17
N SER A 2 -22.50 -17.17 -28.09
CA SER A 2 -22.73 -16.66 -26.73
C SER A 2 -21.48 -15.88 -26.35
N LEU A 3 -21.56 -14.55 -26.41
CA LEU A 3 -20.48 -13.64 -26.01
C LEU A 3 -20.16 -13.93 -24.54
N ARG A 4 -18.94 -14.41 -24.31
CA ARG A 4 -18.41 -14.75 -23.01
C ARG A 4 -18.68 -13.59 -22.05
N LYS A 5 -19.48 -13.86 -21.03
CA LYS A 5 -19.54 -13.09 -19.79
C LYS A 5 -18.18 -13.15 -19.09
N ASN A 6 -17.18 -12.46 -19.63
CA ASN A 6 -16.01 -12.07 -18.88
C ASN A 6 -16.45 -10.90 -18.00
N PHE A 7 -17.16 -11.23 -16.93
CA PHE A 7 -17.24 -10.35 -15.77
C PHE A 7 -15.78 -10.17 -15.34
N ASP A 8 -15.21 -8.99 -15.58
CA ASP A 8 -13.96 -8.57 -14.94
C ASP A 8 -14.24 -8.51 -13.43
N SER A 9 -14.25 -9.67 -12.79
CA SER A 9 -14.27 -9.78 -11.34
C SER A 9 -12.86 -9.41 -10.89
N PHE A 10 -12.59 -8.12 -10.77
CA PHE A 10 -11.43 -7.63 -10.02
C PHE A 10 -11.49 -8.29 -8.66
N THR A 11 -10.58 -9.23 -8.42
CA THR A 11 -10.54 -9.95 -7.15
C THR A 11 -10.34 -8.92 -6.05
N PRO A 12 -10.88 -9.14 -4.84
CA PRO A 12 -10.65 -8.22 -3.73
C PRO A 12 -9.15 -7.89 -3.52
N GLN A 13 -8.26 -8.83 -3.84
CA GLN A 13 -6.80 -8.65 -3.86
C GLN A 13 -6.32 -7.69 -4.94
N GLN A 14 -6.87 -7.75 -6.17
CA GLN A 14 -6.55 -6.78 -7.22
C GLN A 14 -6.96 -5.37 -6.79
N LYS A 15 -8.17 -5.20 -6.24
CA LYS A 15 -8.63 -3.89 -5.73
C LYS A 15 -7.75 -3.33 -4.62
N LEU A 16 -7.21 -4.19 -3.76
CA LEU A 16 -6.25 -3.78 -2.74
C LEU A 16 -4.93 -3.30 -3.39
N ARG A 17 -4.38 -4.06 -4.33
CA ARG A 17 -3.13 -3.65 -5.03
C ARG A 17 -3.31 -2.32 -5.76
N ASP A 18 -4.41 -2.16 -6.50
CA ASP A 18 -4.70 -0.91 -7.22
C ASP A 18 -4.80 0.27 -6.24
N ALA A 19 -5.45 0.09 -5.10
CA ALA A 19 -5.54 1.12 -4.07
C ALA A 19 -4.18 1.44 -3.41
N GLU A 20 -3.33 0.43 -3.21
CA GLU A 20 -1.97 0.62 -2.68
C GLU A 20 -1.09 1.37 -3.68
N GLU A 21 -1.18 1.07 -4.98
CA GLU A 21 -0.47 1.79 -6.04
C GLU A 21 -0.91 3.26 -6.12
N GLU A 22 -2.22 3.53 -6.10
CA GLU A 22 -2.76 4.89 -6.08
C GLU A 22 -2.25 5.68 -4.86
N TYR A 23 -2.25 5.06 -3.68
CA TYR A 23 -1.77 5.69 -2.44
C TYR A 23 -0.27 6.02 -2.53
N VAL A 24 0.55 5.09 -3.01
CA VAL A 24 1.99 5.32 -3.20
C VAL A 24 2.24 6.47 -4.16
N GLN A 25 1.52 6.53 -5.28
CA GLN A 25 1.61 7.65 -6.23
C GLN A 25 1.20 9.00 -5.61
N ALA A 26 0.18 9.01 -4.75
CA ALA A 26 -0.22 10.22 -4.02
C ALA A 26 0.86 10.69 -3.03
N VAL A 27 1.53 9.78 -2.34
CA VAL A 27 2.67 10.12 -1.46
C VAL A 27 3.81 10.76 -2.24
N TYR A 28 4.16 10.21 -3.41
CA TYR A 28 5.21 10.79 -4.25
C TYR A 28 4.83 12.20 -4.75
N ARG A 29 3.59 12.38 -5.23
CA ARG A 29 3.08 13.68 -5.68
C ARG A 29 3.08 14.72 -4.56
N LEU A 30 2.68 14.31 -3.35
CA LEU A 30 2.72 15.20 -2.18
C LEU A 30 4.14 15.63 -1.85
N ARG A 31 5.09 14.69 -1.80
CA ARG A 31 6.51 15.00 -1.51
C ARG A 31 7.10 15.94 -2.55
N SER A 32 6.87 15.69 -3.83
CA SER A 32 7.37 16.58 -4.89
C SER A 32 6.77 17.98 -4.78
N ALA A 33 5.48 18.10 -4.44
CA ALA A 33 4.83 19.39 -4.26
C ALA A 33 5.34 20.14 -3.01
N GLU A 34 5.64 19.41 -1.92
CA GLU A 34 6.25 19.98 -0.71
C GLU A 34 7.67 20.49 -0.98
N GLU A 35 8.49 19.73 -1.73
CA GLU A 35 9.84 20.14 -2.14
C GLU A 35 9.83 21.36 -3.09
N ALA A 36 8.83 21.45 -3.96
CA ALA A 36 8.65 22.56 -4.89
C ALA A 36 7.90 23.76 -4.29
N TYR A 37 7.48 23.70 -3.02
CA TYR A 37 6.67 24.72 -2.34
C TYR A 37 5.39 25.10 -3.11
N GLU A 38 4.71 24.10 -3.68
CA GLU A 38 3.46 24.32 -4.41
C GLU A 38 2.31 24.74 -3.48
N GLN A 39 1.35 25.49 -4.01
CA GLN A 39 0.19 25.98 -3.24
C GLN A 39 -0.89 24.91 -3.04
N ASN A 40 -0.86 23.81 -3.81
CA ASN A 40 -1.84 22.72 -3.81
C ASN A 40 -1.57 21.64 -2.74
N VAL A 41 -0.54 21.78 -1.91
CA VAL A 41 -0.13 20.77 -0.91
C VAL A 41 -1.30 20.35 0.01
N CYS A 42 -2.16 21.29 0.40
CA CYS A 42 -3.33 21.00 1.21
C CYS A 42 -4.33 20.05 0.53
N ASP A 43 -4.55 20.21 -0.78
CA ASP A 43 -5.46 19.35 -1.52
C ASP A 43 -4.85 17.97 -1.76
N LEU A 44 -3.53 17.91 -2.03
CA LEU A 44 -2.79 16.65 -2.13
C LEU A 44 -2.79 15.85 -0.82
N LYS A 45 -2.73 16.51 0.34
CA LYS A 45 -2.88 15.87 1.64
C LYS A 45 -4.26 15.23 1.82
N ARG A 46 -5.32 15.95 1.42
CA ARG A 46 -6.70 15.41 1.47
C ARG A 46 -6.88 14.23 0.53
N GLU A 47 -6.29 14.28 -0.67
CA GLU A 47 -6.29 13.17 -1.62
C GLU A 47 -5.57 11.94 -1.03
N MET A 48 -4.38 12.14 -0.46
CA MET A 48 -3.60 11.09 0.20
C MET A 48 -4.40 10.45 1.35
N ASP A 49 -5.03 11.25 2.22
CA ASP A 49 -5.85 10.75 3.34
C ASP A 49 -7.05 9.93 2.86
N PHE A 50 -7.69 10.34 1.76
CA PHE A 50 -8.79 9.60 1.15
C PHE A 50 -8.31 8.23 0.64
N LEU A 51 -7.19 8.21 -0.08
CA LEU A 51 -6.61 6.98 -0.63
C LEU A 51 -6.13 6.03 0.47
N PHE A 52 -5.58 6.56 1.56
CA PHE A 52 -5.23 5.78 2.74
C PHE A 52 -6.45 5.04 3.32
N ARG A 53 -7.56 5.75 3.53
CA ARG A 53 -8.82 5.13 4.01
C ARG A 53 -9.36 4.07 3.04
N LYS A 54 -9.17 4.27 1.73
CA LYS A 54 -9.53 3.28 0.69
C LYS A 54 -8.70 1.99 0.84
N VAL A 55 -7.39 2.11 1.08
CA VAL A 55 -6.52 0.95 1.37
C VAL A 55 -6.95 0.24 2.65
N GLU A 56 -7.18 0.97 3.74
CA GLU A 56 -7.66 0.40 5.01
C GLU A 56 -8.97 -0.37 4.84
N HIS A 57 -9.91 0.19 4.07
CA HIS A 57 -11.18 -0.48 3.76
C HIS A 57 -10.97 -1.83 3.07
N TYR A 58 -10.14 -1.88 2.02
CA TYR A 58 -9.89 -3.14 1.31
C TYR A 58 -9.10 -4.15 2.14
N ARG A 59 -8.13 -3.69 2.95
CA ARG A 59 -7.44 -4.56 3.92
C ARG A 59 -8.44 -5.14 4.91
N HIS A 60 -9.31 -4.32 5.48
CA HIS A 60 -10.36 -4.80 6.37
C HIS A 60 -11.25 -5.83 5.67
N CYS A 61 -11.74 -5.56 4.46
CA CYS A 61 -12.55 -6.54 3.72
C CYS A 61 -11.84 -7.87 3.44
N LEU A 62 -10.51 -7.87 3.26
CA LEU A 62 -9.71 -9.06 2.96
C LEU A 62 -9.24 -9.84 4.18
N TYR A 63 -8.99 -9.14 5.29
CA TYR A 63 -8.31 -9.68 6.46
C TYR A 63 -9.16 -9.64 7.74
N ALA A 64 -10.33 -8.98 7.75
CA ALA A 64 -11.23 -9.02 8.90
C ALA A 64 -11.64 -10.47 9.20
N GLY A 65 -11.41 -10.90 10.44
CA GLY A 65 -11.75 -12.25 10.91
C GLY A 65 -10.75 -13.34 10.50
N LYS A 66 -9.65 -13.02 9.81
CA LYS A 66 -8.53 -13.96 9.69
C LYS A 66 -7.70 -13.90 10.97
N PRO A 67 -7.34 -15.05 11.58
CA PRO A 67 -6.40 -15.05 12.68
C PRO A 67 -5.10 -14.42 12.21
N LEU A 68 -4.55 -13.51 13.03
CA LEU A 68 -3.26 -12.86 12.84
C LEU A 68 -2.12 -13.87 13.09
N GLU A 69 -2.18 -15.07 12.50
CA GLU A 69 -1.18 -16.13 12.68
C GLU A 69 0.11 -15.91 11.85
N GLU A 70 0.21 -14.82 11.08
CA GLU A 70 1.38 -14.54 10.24
C GLU A 70 1.91 -13.09 10.33
N TYR A 71 1.61 -12.37 11.42
CA TYR A 71 2.68 -11.54 11.99
C TYR A 71 3.52 -12.49 12.85
N LEU A 72 4.22 -13.42 12.19
CA LEU A 72 5.37 -14.04 12.81
C LEU A 72 6.25 -12.86 13.19
N GLU A 73 6.23 -12.61 14.49
CA GLU A 73 7.24 -11.92 15.24
C GLU A 73 8.52 -11.96 14.42
N TYR A 74 9.01 -10.78 14.05
CA TYR A 74 10.41 -10.61 13.78
C TYR A 74 11.12 -11.13 15.03
N SER A 75 11.36 -12.44 15.08
CA SER A 75 11.96 -13.08 16.22
C SER A 75 13.33 -12.45 16.31
N ALA A 76 13.66 -11.86 17.45
CA ALA A 76 15.00 -11.34 17.68
C ALA A 76 16.08 -12.44 17.45
N ALA A 77 15.68 -13.72 17.47
CA ALA A 77 16.49 -14.87 17.07
C ALA A 77 16.87 -14.90 15.57
N SER A 78 16.13 -14.25 14.66
CA SER A 78 16.52 -14.10 13.25
C SER A 78 17.40 -12.87 12.98
N ALA A 79 17.60 -11.99 13.97
CA ALA A 79 18.47 -10.82 13.87
C ALA A 79 19.96 -11.16 14.09
N GLU A 80 20.27 -12.39 14.52
CA GLU A 80 21.64 -12.86 14.78
C GLU A 80 22.40 -13.29 13.51
N ALA A 81 21.74 -13.32 12.36
CA ALA A 81 22.42 -13.37 11.08
C ALA A 81 22.97 -11.96 10.76
N ARG A 82 24.19 -11.68 11.25
CA ARG A 82 25.01 -10.49 10.93
C ARG A 82 24.67 -9.97 9.53
N CYS A 83 23.96 -8.84 9.43
CA CYS A 83 23.84 -8.12 8.17
C CYS A 83 25.27 -7.88 7.66
N PRO A 84 25.62 -8.33 6.44
CA PRO A 84 26.96 -8.07 5.91
C PRO A 84 27.13 -6.56 5.82
N LYS A 85 28.25 -6.07 6.37
CA LYS A 85 28.60 -4.64 6.32
C LYS A 85 28.68 -4.24 4.83
N PRO A 86 27.99 -3.17 4.39
CA PRO A 86 28.09 -2.73 3.00
C PRO A 86 29.54 -2.43 2.65
N SER A 87 29.98 -2.89 1.48
CA SER A 87 31.39 -2.91 1.02
C SER A 87 31.97 -1.55 0.63
N TRP A 88 31.47 -0.46 1.21
CA TRP A 88 31.79 0.92 0.84
C TRP A 88 32.41 1.64 2.04
N VAL A 89 33.32 0.94 2.75
CA VAL A 89 34.20 1.50 3.79
C VAL A 89 35.62 1.11 3.45
#